data_AF-A0A7J5ZS66-F1
#
_entry.id   AF-A0A7J5ZS66-F1
#
_cell.length_a   1.000
_cell.length_b   1.000
_cell.length_c   1.000
_cell.angle_alpha   90.00
_cell.angle_beta   90.00
_cell.angle_gamma   90.00
#
_symmetry.space_group_name_H-M   'P 1'
#
loop_
_entity.id
_entity.type
_entity.pdbx_description
1 polymer ?
#
loop_
_entity_poly.entity_id
_entity_poly.type
_entity_poly.pdbx_seq_one_letter_code
_entity_poly.pdbx_strand_id
1 'polypeptide(L)'
;MATVSNHEFKLLCPHTAQRQSGSVVTFSCHLSPEISAVDMEIRWFKETRCVCVYKNRHVTEGRGYEGRVSLLTQELERGNVSLQLRDCTESDLGHYLCQVTDGDRTEELVLGVLMNVDTDSSQVSAYISQIDRKWTEEEKMKMEESALLTEYKSENERLKEKSSKLEKTEEELRTTSKSLADKDQQLNECKKQIEDRDTELRNRERTMGRNTHYSKIQI
;
A
#
# COMPACT_ATOMS: atom_id res chain seq x y z
N MET A 1 2.53 34.82 11.61
CA MET A 1 1.39 34.94 10.69
C MET A 1 0.83 33.54 10.50
N ALA A 2 -0.30 33.23 11.14
CA ALA A 2 -0.97 31.95 10.90
C ALA A 2 -1.64 32.04 9.52
N THR A 3 -1.15 31.25 8.57
CA THR A 3 -1.87 30.99 7.32
C THR A 3 -3.12 30.21 7.69
N VAL A 4 -4.25 30.90 7.81
CA VAL A 4 -5.57 30.25 7.81
C VAL A 4 -5.77 29.77 6.38
N SER A 5 -5.38 28.53 6.10
CA SER A 5 -5.76 27.90 4.84
C SER A 5 -7.27 27.65 4.91
N ASN A 6 -8.00 28.32 4.02
CA ASN A 6 -9.44 28.26 3.96
C ASN A 6 -9.85 26.93 3.28
N HIS A 7 -9.87 25.83 4.03
CA HIS A 7 -10.28 24.49 3.57
C HIS A 7 -11.80 24.30 3.68
N GLU A 8 -12.60 25.30 3.27
CA GLU A 8 -14.06 25.13 3.26
C GLU A 8 -14.48 24.35 2.01
N PHE A 9 -15.04 23.16 2.21
CA PHE A 9 -15.63 22.34 1.15
C PHE A 9 -16.92 21.66 1.62
N LYS A 10 -17.71 21.18 0.66
CA LYS A 10 -18.88 20.33 0.86
C LYS A 10 -18.83 19.13 -0.08
N LEU A 11 -19.55 18.07 0.27
CA LEU A 11 -19.79 16.95 -0.63
C LEU A 11 -21.10 17.13 -1.38
N LEU A 12 -21.06 16.91 -2.70
CA LEU A 12 -22.22 16.98 -3.57
C LEU A 12 -22.33 15.70 -4.40
N CYS A 13 -23.58 15.27 -4.63
CA CYS A 13 -23.89 14.31 -5.68
C CYS A 13 -24.20 15.09 -6.96
N PRO A 14 -23.41 14.97 -8.05
CA PRO A 14 -23.66 15.70 -9.30
C PRO A 14 -24.98 15.31 -9.97
N HIS A 15 -25.46 14.10 -9.70
CA HIS A 15 -26.69 13.55 -10.25
C HIS A 15 -27.63 13.18 -9.09
N THR A 16 -28.63 14.02 -8.85
CA THR A 16 -29.59 13.83 -7.73
C THR A 16 -30.30 12.47 -7.75
N ALA A 17 -30.47 11.89 -8.94
CA ALA A 17 -30.89 10.50 -9.12
C ALA A 17 -30.29 9.89 -10.40
N GLN A 18 -29.74 8.69 -10.31
CA GLN A 18 -29.14 8.00 -11.45
C GLN A 18 -29.59 6.54 -11.52
N ARG A 19 -30.22 6.16 -12.64
CA ARG A 19 -30.42 4.76 -13.03
C ARG A 19 -29.14 4.25 -13.67
N GLN A 20 -28.62 3.14 -13.18
CA GLN A 20 -27.42 2.51 -13.68
C GLN A 20 -27.72 1.07 -14.07
N SER A 21 -27.18 0.66 -15.21
CA SER A 21 -27.31 -0.68 -15.78
C SER A 21 -25.92 -1.15 -16.18
N GLY A 22 -25.55 -2.35 -15.75
CA GLY A 22 -24.20 -2.90 -15.97
C GLY A 22 -23.66 -3.61 -14.73
N SER A 23 -22.46 -4.19 -14.86
CA SER A 23 -21.79 -4.93 -13.78
C SER A 23 -21.13 -4.03 -12.74
N VAL A 24 -21.08 -2.71 -12.99
CA VAL A 24 -20.44 -1.72 -12.10
C VAL A 24 -21.42 -0.60 -11.80
N VAL A 25 -21.57 -0.33 -10.51
CA VAL A 25 -22.42 0.74 -9.96
C VAL A 25 -21.50 1.82 -9.38
N THR A 26 -21.72 3.08 -9.78
CA THR A 26 -20.90 4.22 -9.35
C THR A 26 -21.69 5.12 -8.41
N PHE A 27 -21.18 5.31 -7.20
CA PHE A 27 -21.68 6.25 -6.20
C PHE A 27 -21.01 7.61 -6.41
N SER A 28 -21.67 8.48 -7.17
CA SER A 28 -21.11 9.78 -7.53
C SER A 28 -21.01 10.71 -6.31
N CYS A 29 -19.81 11.24 -6.03
CA CYS A 29 -19.56 12.15 -4.92
C CYS A 29 -18.37 13.06 -5.24
N HIS A 30 -18.55 14.38 -5.10
CA HIS A 30 -17.55 15.38 -5.46
C HIS A 30 -17.42 16.46 -4.38
N LEU A 31 -16.19 16.97 -4.22
CA LEU A 31 -15.93 18.17 -3.46
C LEU A 31 -16.44 19.41 -4.21
N SER A 32 -17.02 20.35 -3.46
CA SER A 32 -17.35 21.69 -3.92
C SER A 32 -16.76 22.70 -2.94
N PRO A 33 -15.86 23.60 -3.39
CA PRO A 33 -15.35 23.74 -4.75
C PRO A 33 -14.49 22.54 -5.22
N GLU A 34 -14.20 22.48 -6.53
CA GLU A 34 -13.31 21.45 -7.11
C GLU A 34 -11.87 21.65 -6.60
N ILE A 35 -11.54 20.98 -5.51
CA ILE A 35 -10.21 21.01 -4.87
C ILE A 35 -9.66 19.59 -4.78
N SER A 36 -8.33 19.46 -4.66
CA SER A 36 -7.69 18.16 -4.58
C SER A 36 -8.05 17.42 -3.28
N ALA A 37 -8.50 16.18 -3.42
CA ALA A 37 -8.76 15.23 -2.33
C ALA A 37 -7.59 14.26 -2.08
N VAL A 38 -6.47 14.41 -2.79
CA VAL A 38 -5.37 13.42 -2.80
C VAL A 38 -4.77 13.20 -1.41
N ASP A 39 -4.65 14.26 -0.62
CA ASP A 39 -4.05 14.22 0.72
C ASP A 39 -5.12 14.18 1.84
N MET A 40 -6.40 14.03 1.48
CA MET A 40 -7.52 13.87 2.42
C MET A 40 -7.73 12.40 2.80
N GLU A 41 -8.41 12.17 3.91
CA GLU A 41 -8.93 10.85 4.28
C GLU A 41 -10.35 10.68 3.75
N ILE A 42 -10.62 9.59 3.03
CA ILE A 42 -11.93 9.29 2.44
C ILE A 42 -12.38 7.94 2.97
N ARG A 43 -13.56 7.88 3.58
CA ARG A 43 -14.16 6.64 4.07
C ARG A 43 -15.52 6.46 3.43
N TRP A 44 -15.75 5.26 2.90
CA TRP A 44 -17.06 4.83 2.47
C TRP A 44 -17.59 3.78 3.43
N PHE A 45 -18.85 3.93 3.82
CA PHE A 45 -19.57 2.97 4.65
C PHE A 45 -20.84 2.53 3.96
N LYS A 46 -21.27 1.30 4.22
CA LYS A 46 -22.61 0.80 3.95
C LYS A 46 -23.28 0.48 5.27
N GLU A 47 -24.34 1.22 5.60
CA GLU A 47 -24.86 1.24 6.96
C GLU A 47 -23.71 1.49 7.94
N THR A 48 -23.45 0.59 8.89
CA THR A 48 -22.33 0.73 9.83
C THR A 48 -21.07 -0.05 9.44
N ARG A 49 -20.99 -0.60 8.22
CA ARG A 49 -19.86 -1.41 7.76
C ARG A 49 -18.95 -0.60 6.86
N CYS A 50 -17.66 -0.56 7.19
CA CYS A 50 -16.63 -0.02 6.29
C CYS A 50 -16.63 -0.74 4.95
N VAL A 51 -16.71 0.04 3.87
CA VAL A 51 -16.63 -0.41 2.47
C VAL A 51 -15.20 -0.23 1.97
N CYS A 52 -14.62 0.95 2.18
CA CYS A 52 -13.20 1.20 1.97
C CYS A 52 -12.72 2.45 2.72
N VAL A 53 -11.42 2.51 2.97
CA VAL A 53 -10.70 3.68 3.49
C VAL A 53 -9.60 4.06 2.51
N TYR A 54 -9.58 5.31 2.06
CA TYR A 54 -8.42 5.90 1.40
C TYR A 54 -7.71 6.84 2.36
N LYS A 55 -6.43 6.56 2.59
CA LYS A 55 -5.58 7.33 3.49
C LYS A 55 -4.13 7.15 3.09
N ASN A 56 -3.32 8.20 3.19
CA ASN A 56 -1.91 8.17 2.81
C ASN A 56 -1.69 7.62 1.38
N ARG A 57 -2.58 7.95 0.44
CA ARG A 57 -2.55 7.50 -0.97
C ARG A 57 -2.72 5.99 -1.18
N HIS A 58 -3.28 5.29 -0.19
CA HIS A 58 -3.58 3.86 -0.26
C HIS A 58 -5.07 3.63 -0.01
N VAL A 59 -5.69 2.77 -0.83
CA VAL A 59 -7.05 2.28 -0.59
C VAL A 59 -6.95 0.96 0.15
N THR A 60 -7.65 0.86 1.28
CA THR A 60 -7.88 -0.39 2.01
C THR A 60 -9.35 -0.77 1.88
N GLU A 61 -9.61 -1.98 1.42
CA GLU A 61 -10.96 -2.48 1.21
C GLU A 61 -11.53 -3.07 2.50
N GLY A 62 -12.81 -2.82 2.75
CA GLY A 62 -13.54 -3.35 3.88
C GLY A 62 -13.94 -4.81 3.69
N ARG A 63 -14.23 -5.50 4.79
CA ARG A 63 -14.61 -6.91 4.77
C ARG A 63 -15.87 -7.14 3.92
N GLY A 64 -15.78 -8.04 2.96
CA GLY A 64 -16.87 -8.40 2.04
C GLY A 64 -16.91 -7.52 0.78
N TYR A 65 -15.96 -6.61 0.62
CA TYR A 65 -15.83 -5.75 -0.56
C TYR A 65 -14.53 -6.00 -1.33
N GLU A 66 -13.71 -6.94 -0.88
CA GLU A 66 -12.40 -7.26 -1.46
C GLU A 66 -12.50 -7.57 -2.96
N GLY A 67 -11.74 -6.83 -3.78
CA GLY A 67 -11.74 -6.91 -5.25
C GLY A 67 -12.98 -6.34 -5.92
N ARG A 68 -13.98 -5.87 -5.16
CA ARG A 68 -15.25 -5.33 -5.68
C ARG A 68 -15.27 -3.81 -5.71
N VAL A 69 -14.45 -3.13 -4.93
CA VAL A 69 -14.51 -1.67 -4.79
C VAL A 69 -13.28 -0.96 -5.34
N SER A 70 -13.49 0.23 -5.90
CA SER A 70 -12.39 1.12 -6.30
C SER A 70 -12.79 2.57 -6.17
N LEU A 71 -11.89 3.38 -5.62
CA LEU A 71 -11.92 4.84 -5.75
C LEU A 71 -11.23 5.24 -7.04
N LEU A 72 -11.78 6.24 -7.74
CA LEU A 72 -11.17 6.83 -8.93
C LEU A 72 -9.97 7.71 -8.53
N THR A 73 -8.87 7.09 -8.11
CA THR A 73 -7.71 7.79 -7.52
C THR A 73 -7.11 8.85 -8.44
N GLN A 74 -7.23 8.68 -9.76
CA GLN A 74 -6.78 9.65 -10.76
C GLN A 74 -7.64 10.92 -10.80
N GLU A 75 -8.89 10.85 -10.35
CA GLU A 75 -9.81 11.99 -10.33
C GLU A 75 -9.85 12.70 -8.96
N LEU A 76 -9.06 12.22 -7.98
CA LEU A 76 -8.94 12.86 -6.67
C LEU A 76 -8.32 14.24 -6.76
N GLU A 77 -7.41 14.48 -7.72
CA GLU A 77 -6.84 15.82 -7.98
C GLU A 77 -7.92 16.85 -8.34
N ARG A 78 -9.06 16.36 -8.84
CA ARG A 78 -10.26 17.12 -9.20
C ARG A 78 -11.38 16.96 -8.19
N GLY A 79 -11.08 16.52 -6.97
CA GLY A 79 -12.05 16.38 -5.89
C GLY A 79 -13.14 15.34 -6.13
N ASN A 80 -12.97 14.42 -7.08
CA ASN A 80 -13.93 13.34 -7.32
C ASN A 80 -13.61 12.17 -6.40
N VAL A 81 -14.45 11.98 -5.37
CA VAL A 81 -14.30 10.94 -4.35
C VAL A 81 -15.29 9.79 -4.57
N SER A 82 -15.77 9.62 -5.80
CA SER A 82 -16.77 8.62 -6.17
C SER A 82 -16.25 7.19 -5.99
N LEU A 83 -17.14 6.33 -5.48
CA LEU A 83 -16.89 4.90 -5.29
C LEU A 83 -17.46 4.11 -6.47
N GLN A 84 -16.69 3.16 -7.00
CA GLN A 84 -17.20 2.15 -7.92
C GLN A 84 -17.32 0.81 -7.20
N LEU A 85 -18.47 0.15 -7.37
CA LEU A 85 -18.76 -1.18 -6.85
C LEU A 85 -19.07 -2.13 -8.01
N ARG A 86 -18.29 -3.20 -8.12
CA ARG A 86 -18.46 -4.29 -9.09
C ARG A 86 -19.31 -5.40 -8.49
N ASP A 87 -19.98 -6.14 -9.35
CA ASP A 87 -20.78 -7.32 -8.98
C ASP A 87 -21.77 -6.99 -7.86
N CYS A 88 -22.51 -5.89 -8.05
CA CYS A 88 -23.52 -5.42 -7.12
C CYS A 88 -24.66 -6.43 -7.01
N THR A 89 -25.00 -6.81 -5.79
CA THR A 89 -26.02 -7.81 -5.46
C THR A 89 -27.14 -7.22 -4.59
N GLU A 90 -28.19 -8.00 -4.32
CA GLU A 90 -29.23 -7.60 -3.35
C GLU A 90 -28.66 -7.29 -1.96
N SER A 91 -27.58 -7.98 -1.59
CA SER A 91 -26.89 -7.75 -0.32
C SER A 91 -26.14 -6.43 -0.26
N ASP A 92 -26.00 -5.72 -1.39
CA ASP A 92 -25.38 -4.41 -1.53
C ASP A 92 -26.42 -3.25 -1.48
N LEU A 93 -27.73 -3.54 -1.51
CA LEU A 93 -28.79 -2.53 -1.28
C LEU A 93 -28.75 -1.87 0.10
N GLY A 94 -29.03 -0.57 0.18
CA GLY A 94 -29.10 0.17 1.44
C GLY A 94 -28.49 1.58 1.33
N HIS A 95 -28.14 2.14 2.48
CA HIS A 95 -27.55 3.48 2.57
C HIS A 95 -26.02 3.41 2.61
N TYR A 96 -25.41 4.27 1.82
CA TYR A 96 -23.98 4.46 1.76
C TYR A 96 -23.63 5.86 2.24
N LEU A 97 -22.62 5.95 3.10
CA LEU A 97 -22.06 7.22 3.58
C LEU A 97 -20.68 7.42 2.97
N CYS A 98 -20.51 8.54 2.27
CA CYS A 98 -19.19 9.09 1.96
C CYS A 98 -18.81 10.08 3.06
N GLN A 99 -17.67 9.87 3.70
CA GLN A 99 -17.09 10.77 4.68
C GLN A 99 -15.71 11.22 4.18
N VAL A 100 -15.48 12.52 4.09
CA VAL A 100 -14.19 13.09 3.68
C VAL A 100 -13.68 14.01 4.77
N THR A 101 -12.44 13.79 5.20
CA THR A 101 -11.79 14.54 6.27
C THR A 101 -10.51 15.21 5.78
N ASP A 102 -10.40 16.51 6.02
CA ASP A 102 -9.20 17.33 5.80
C ASP A 102 -8.88 18.09 7.10
N GLY A 103 -7.82 17.68 7.79
CA GLY A 103 -7.47 18.23 9.10
C GLY A 103 -8.56 17.99 10.15
N ASP A 104 -9.17 19.06 10.64
CA ASP A 104 -10.26 19.07 11.63
C ASP A 104 -11.66 19.14 11.00
N ARG A 105 -11.75 19.29 9.67
CA ARG A 105 -13.01 19.36 8.95
C ARG A 105 -13.40 18.00 8.39
N THR A 106 -14.64 17.59 8.65
CA THR A 106 -15.26 16.41 8.05
C THR A 106 -16.57 16.79 7.37
N GLU A 107 -16.74 16.33 6.14
CA GLU A 107 -18.00 16.45 5.39
C GLU A 107 -18.55 15.06 5.08
N GLU A 108 -19.88 14.98 5.03
CA GLU A 108 -20.62 13.72 4.90
C GLU A 108 -21.71 13.82 3.82
N LEU A 109 -21.87 12.77 3.01
CA LEU A 109 -22.93 12.64 2.01
C LEU A 109 -23.51 11.24 2.05
N VAL A 110 -24.84 11.13 2.15
CA VAL A 110 -25.54 9.85 2.15
C VAL A 110 -26.23 9.59 0.81
N LEU A 111 -25.99 8.41 0.25
CA LEU A 111 -26.60 7.91 -0.97
C LEU A 111 -27.38 6.63 -0.65
N GLY A 112 -28.61 6.51 -1.15
CA GLY A 112 -29.40 5.28 -1.10
C GLY A 112 -29.30 4.51 -2.41
N VAL A 113 -29.23 3.17 -2.33
CA VAL A 113 -29.30 2.28 -3.50
C VAL A 113 -30.49 1.35 -3.39
N LEU A 114 -31.30 1.35 -4.44
CA LEU A 114 -32.40 0.42 -4.65
C LEU A 114 -32.17 -0.33 -5.96
N MET A 115 -32.64 -1.57 -6.09
CA MET A 115 -32.63 -2.30 -7.35
C MET A 115 -34.04 -2.50 -7.84
N ASN A 116 -34.25 -2.23 -9.13
CA ASN A 116 -35.43 -2.67 -9.86
C ASN A 116 -35.04 -3.88 -10.70
N VAL A 117 -35.68 -5.01 -10.42
CA VAL A 117 -35.69 -6.16 -11.31
C VAL A 117 -36.80 -5.92 -12.32
N ASP A 118 -36.47 -5.49 -13.53
CA ASP A 118 -37.45 -5.46 -14.61
C ASP A 118 -37.86 -6.92 -14.87
N THR A 119 -39.07 -7.33 -14.48
CA THR A 119 -39.53 -8.73 -14.58
C THR A 119 -39.52 -9.28 -16.02
N ASP A 120 -39.47 -8.40 -17.02
CA ASP A 120 -39.41 -8.71 -18.45
C ASP A 120 -37.99 -8.67 -19.05
N SER A 121 -36.98 -8.19 -18.32
CA SER A 121 -35.59 -8.15 -18.80
C SER A 121 -34.66 -8.74 -17.74
N SER A 122 -33.76 -9.64 -18.13
CA SER A 122 -32.75 -10.18 -17.22
C SER A 122 -31.73 -9.13 -16.72
N GLN A 123 -31.97 -7.83 -16.94
CA GLN A 123 -31.13 -6.73 -16.49
C GLN A 123 -31.62 -6.18 -15.15
N VAL A 124 -30.75 -6.28 -14.15
CA VAL A 124 -30.89 -5.58 -12.88
C VAL A 124 -30.46 -4.13 -13.09
N SER A 125 -31.30 -3.17 -12.68
CA SER A 125 -30.93 -1.75 -12.69
C SER A 125 -30.87 -1.20 -11.27
N ALA A 126 -29.78 -0.53 -10.93
CA ALA A 126 -29.61 0.16 -9.66
C ALA A 126 -30.10 1.60 -9.79
N TYR A 127 -30.83 2.08 -8.80
CA TYR A 127 -31.26 3.46 -8.67
C TYR A 127 -30.54 4.07 -7.47
N ILE A 128 -29.73 5.08 -7.72
CA ILE A 128 -28.96 5.79 -6.69
C ILE A 128 -29.51 7.20 -6.55
N SER A 129 -29.74 7.64 -5.32
CA SER A 129 -30.14 9.02 -5.02
C SER A 129 -29.55 9.50 -3.71
N GLN A 130 -29.33 10.81 -3.58
CA GLN A 130 -28.96 11.42 -2.31
C GLN A 130 -30.12 11.37 -1.32
N ILE A 131 -29.84 11.04 -0.07
CA ILE A 131 -30.84 10.92 1.01
C ILE A 131 -30.43 11.81 2.19
N ASP A 132 -31.38 12.50 2.80
CA ASP A 132 -31.18 13.20 4.07
C ASP A 132 -31.43 12.22 5.24
N ARG A 133 -30.46 11.32 5.45
CA ARG A 133 -30.45 10.37 6.59
C ARG A 133 -29.48 10.89 7.65
N LYS A 134 -29.95 10.92 8.90
CA LYS A 134 -29.09 11.18 10.06
C LYS A 134 -28.70 9.86 10.72
N TRP A 135 -27.40 9.69 10.95
CA TRP A 135 -26.86 8.57 11.72
C TRP A 135 -26.89 8.87 13.21
N THR A 136 -27.28 7.88 14.01
CA THR A 136 -27.20 7.93 15.46
C THR A 136 -25.75 7.85 15.94
N GLU A 137 -25.49 8.28 17.18
CA GLU A 137 -24.14 8.18 17.77
C GLU A 137 -23.68 6.72 17.89
N GLU A 138 -24.59 5.77 18.17
CA GLU A 138 -24.26 4.34 18.18
C GLU A 138 -23.85 3.83 16.79
N GLU A 139 -24.56 4.23 15.73
CA GLU A 139 -24.19 3.88 14.35
C GLU A 139 -22.83 4.47 13.98
N LYS A 140 -22.55 5.72 14.36
CA LYS A 140 -21.25 6.36 14.13
C LYS A 140 -20.12 5.64 14.87
N MET A 141 -20.33 5.25 16.13
CA MET A 141 -19.36 4.46 16.89
C MET A 141 -19.05 3.13 16.18
N LYS A 142 -20.09 2.44 15.67
CA LYS A 142 -19.91 1.19 14.91
C LYS A 142 -19.18 1.42 13.58
N MET A 143 -19.45 2.53 12.88
CA MET A 143 -18.71 2.90 11.68
C MET A 143 -17.23 3.09 11.98
N GLU A 144 -16.89 3.87 13.01
CA GLU A 144 -15.51 4.11 13.42
C GLU A 144 -14.81 2.80 13.79
N GLU A 145 -15.45 1.96 14.60
CA GLU A 145 -14.92 0.63 14.94
C GLU A 145 -14.65 -0.21 13.68
N SER A 146 -15.57 -0.18 12.71
CA SER A 146 -15.40 -0.92 11.46
C SER A 146 -14.27 -0.38 10.57
N ALA A 147 -14.05 0.94 10.56
CA ALA A 147 -12.94 1.59 9.84
C ALA A 147 -11.60 1.25 10.49
N LEU A 148 -11.49 1.42 11.82
CA LEU A 148 -10.29 1.09 12.59
C LEU A 148 -9.92 -0.39 12.45
N LEU A 149 -10.90 -1.29 12.50
CA LEU A 149 -10.67 -2.72 12.31
C LEU A 149 -10.17 -3.04 10.90
N THR A 150 -10.60 -2.28 9.89
CA THR A 150 -10.16 -2.42 8.50
C THR A 150 -8.71 -1.97 8.33
N GLU A 151 -8.37 -0.78 8.83
CA GLU A 151 -6.99 -0.26 8.84
C GLU A 151 -6.03 -1.18 9.62
N TYR A 152 -6.43 -1.63 10.81
CA TYR A 152 -5.62 -2.53 11.64
C TYR A 152 -5.28 -3.86 10.96
N LYS A 153 -6.24 -4.47 10.25
CA LYS A 153 -5.98 -5.72 9.51
C LYS A 153 -4.98 -5.51 8.39
N SER A 154 -5.15 -4.43 7.62
CA SER A 154 -4.25 -4.09 6.51
C SER A 154 -2.81 -3.87 6.98
N GLU A 155 -2.61 -3.08 8.05
CA GLU A 155 -1.27 -2.84 8.58
C GLU A 155 -0.63 -4.11 9.15
N ASN A 156 -1.43 -4.98 9.79
CA ASN A 156 -0.94 -6.27 10.28
C ASN A 156 -0.48 -7.20 9.15
N GLU A 157 -1.20 -7.26 8.04
CA GLU A 157 -0.80 -8.05 6.86
C GLU A 157 0.51 -7.52 6.28
N ARG A 158 0.64 -6.20 6.16
CA ARG A 158 1.87 -5.53 5.71
C ARG A 158 3.05 -5.80 6.64
N LEU A 159 2.83 -5.75 7.95
CA LEU A 159 3.85 -6.06 8.95
C LEU A 159 4.29 -7.52 8.90
N LYS A 160 3.35 -8.46 8.74
CA LYS A 160 3.67 -9.89 8.57
C LYS A 160 4.54 -10.13 7.33
N GLU A 161 4.21 -9.48 6.21
CA GLU A 161 4.99 -9.58 4.99
C GLU A 161 6.42 -9.03 5.20
N LYS A 162 6.55 -7.87 5.85
CA LYS A 162 7.86 -7.30 6.21
C LYS A 162 8.67 -8.22 7.11
N SER A 163 8.05 -8.83 8.12
CA SER A 163 8.72 -9.79 9.02
C SER A 163 9.27 -10.98 8.24
N SER A 164 8.47 -11.56 7.34
CA SER A 164 8.92 -12.68 6.50
C SER A 164 10.08 -12.31 5.56
N LYS A 165 10.06 -11.10 5.01
CA LYS A 165 11.17 -10.59 4.17
C LYS A 165 12.44 -10.39 5.00
N LEU A 166 12.32 -9.86 6.21
CA LEU A 166 13.44 -9.63 7.11
C LEU A 166 14.15 -10.94 7.49
N GLU A 167 13.39 -11.97 7.84
CA GLU A 167 13.92 -13.30 8.17
C GLU A 167 14.72 -13.92 7.01
N LYS A 168 14.25 -13.76 5.77
CA LYS A 168 14.97 -14.22 4.57
C LYS A 168 16.28 -13.49 4.38
N THR A 169 16.27 -12.17 4.49
CA THR A 169 17.48 -11.34 4.39
C THR A 169 18.50 -11.69 5.48
N GLU A 170 18.04 -12.01 6.69
CA GLU A 170 18.91 -12.40 7.79
C GLU A 170 19.65 -13.72 7.49
N GLU A 171 18.96 -14.73 6.95
CA GLU A 171 19.62 -16.00 6.59
C GLU A 171 20.58 -15.83 5.39
N GLU A 172 20.24 -15.00 4.42
CA GLU A 172 21.13 -14.63 3.31
C GLU A 172 22.40 -13.91 3.81
N LEU A 173 22.26 -12.99 4.76
CA LEU A 173 23.41 -12.32 5.38
C LEU A 173 24.25 -13.31 6.20
N ARG A 174 23.61 -14.24 6.91
CA ARG A 174 24.30 -15.26 7.70
C ARG A 174 25.12 -16.19 6.82
N THR A 175 24.58 -16.62 5.67
CA THR A 175 25.30 -17.45 4.70
C THR A 175 26.43 -16.69 4.02
N THR A 176 26.20 -15.44 3.64
CA THR A 176 27.23 -14.57 3.04
C THR A 176 28.39 -14.32 4.00
N SER A 177 28.09 -14.06 5.28
CA SER A 177 29.09 -13.88 6.35
C SER A 177 29.97 -15.11 6.53
N LYS A 178 29.39 -16.32 6.52
CA LYS A 178 30.15 -17.58 6.56
C LYS A 178 31.10 -17.71 5.35
N SER A 179 30.61 -17.46 4.14
CA SER A 179 31.43 -17.55 2.93
C SER A 179 32.56 -16.50 2.91
N LEU A 180 32.33 -15.31 3.45
CA LEU A 180 33.36 -14.29 3.65
C LEU A 180 34.44 -14.77 4.62
N ALA A 181 34.05 -15.36 5.75
CA ALA A 181 35.01 -15.93 6.70
C ALA A 181 35.87 -17.04 6.08
N ASP A 182 35.27 -17.92 5.28
CA ASP A 182 35.99 -18.97 4.55
C ASP A 182 37.00 -18.37 3.56
N LYS A 183 36.60 -17.32 2.82
CA LYS A 183 37.49 -16.61 1.90
C LYS A 183 38.64 -15.89 2.61
N ASP A 184 38.38 -15.27 3.77
CA ASP A 184 39.42 -14.64 4.58
C ASP A 184 40.44 -15.68 5.07
N GLN A 185 39.98 -16.85 5.50
CA GLN A 185 40.87 -17.95 5.85
C GLN A 185 41.73 -18.41 4.67
N GLN A 186 41.12 -18.59 3.49
CA GLN A 186 41.85 -18.95 2.26
C GLN A 186 42.87 -17.88 1.85
N LEU A 187 42.53 -16.60 2.00
CA LEU A 187 43.43 -15.49 1.69
C LEU A 187 44.65 -15.49 2.62
N ASN A 188 44.44 -15.73 3.92
CA ASN A 188 45.52 -15.78 4.89
C ASN A 188 46.48 -16.96 4.64
N GLU A 189 45.94 -18.12 4.28
CA GLU A 189 46.74 -19.28 3.87
C GLU A 189 47.55 -18.98 2.60
N CYS A 190 46.93 -18.36 1.59
CA CYS A 190 47.60 -17.96 0.35
C CYS A 190 48.75 -16.95 0.61
N LYS A 191 48.53 -15.97 1.50
CA LYS A 191 49.58 -15.01 1.90
C LYS A 191 50.78 -15.73 2.50
N LYS A 192 50.55 -16.68 3.42
CA LYS A 192 51.62 -17.47 4.03
C LYS A 192 52.42 -18.25 3.00
N GLN A 193 51.74 -18.89 2.03
CA GLN A 193 52.41 -19.61 0.95
C GLN A 193 53.25 -18.70 0.05
N ILE A 194 52.83 -17.45 -0.16
CA ILE A 194 53.62 -16.45 -0.89
C ILE A 194 54.87 -16.08 -0.10
N GLU A 195 54.75 -15.81 1.21
CA GLU A 195 55.88 -15.48 2.08
C GLU A 195 56.93 -16.61 2.16
N ASP A 196 56.47 -17.86 2.25
CA ASP A 196 57.34 -19.04 2.23
C ASP A 196 58.10 -19.13 0.91
N ARG A 197 57.40 -18.95 -0.23
CA ARG A 197 58.00 -19.04 -1.56
C ARG A 197 58.99 -17.91 -1.84
N ASP A 198 58.70 -16.69 -1.42
CA ASP A 198 59.64 -15.57 -1.48
C ASP A 198 60.91 -15.85 -0.68
N THR A 199 60.77 -16.53 0.46
CA THR A 199 61.91 -16.92 1.30
C THR A 199 62.77 -17.99 0.64
N GLU A 200 62.15 -18.99 0.01
CA GLU A 200 62.86 -19.99 -0.80
C GLU A 200 63.62 -19.36 -1.97
N LEU A 201 62.98 -18.44 -2.71
CA LEU A 201 63.60 -17.73 -3.83
C LEU A 201 64.85 -16.96 -3.37
N ARG A 202 64.75 -16.18 -2.28
CA ARG A 202 65.89 -15.47 -1.68
C ARG A 202 67.04 -16.42 -1.30
N ASN A 203 66.73 -17.61 -0.80
CA ASN A 203 67.75 -18.61 -0.45
C ASN A 203 68.42 -19.23 -1.69
N ARG A 204 67.66 -19.46 -2.76
CA ARG A 204 68.20 -19.92 -4.06
C ARG A 204 69.12 -18.88 -4.70
N GLU A 205 68.75 -17.61 -4.66
CA GLU A 205 69.61 -16.52 -5.17
C GLU A 205 70.95 -16.45 -4.43
N ARG A 206 70.95 -16.58 -3.10
CA ARG A 206 72.18 -16.61 -2.28
C ARG A 206 73.10 -17.80 -2.61
N THR A 207 72.54 -18.99 -2.84
CA THR A 207 73.32 -20.18 -3.18
C THR A 207 73.92 -20.10 -4.58
N MET A 208 73.17 -19.58 -5.56
CA MET A 208 73.71 -19.31 -6.90
C MET A 208 74.81 -18.25 -6.90
N GLY A 209 74.67 -17.19 -6.10
CA GLY A 209 75.70 -16.16 -5.91
C GLY A 209 77.01 -16.68 -5.29
N ARG A 210 76.94 -17.68 -4.40
CA ARG A 210 78.14 -18.33 -3.83
C ARG A 210 78.83 -19.26 -4.83
N ASN A 211 78.07 -20.05 -5.58
CA ASN A 211 78.65 -20.96 -6.57
C ASN A 211 79.34 -20.23 -7.72
N THR A 212 78.81 -19.08 -8.15
CA THR A 212 79.44 -18.22 -9.16
C THR A 212 80.71 -17.52 -8.66
N HIS A 213 80.83 -17.30 -7.35
CA HIS A 213 82.06 -16.78 -6.73
C HIS A 213 83.13 -17.87 -6.61
N TYR A 214 82.77 -19.10 -6.22
CA TYR A 214 83.68 -20.24 -6.18
C TYR A 214 84.23 -20.61 -7.57
N SER A 215 83.39 -20.60 -8.61
CA SER A 215 83.84 -20.87 -9.99
C SER A 215 84.77 -19.80 -10.56
N LYS A 216 84.81 -18.59 -9.98
CA LYS A 216 85.75 -17.53 -10.37
C LYS A 216 87.11 -17.61 -9.66
N ILE A 217 87.23 -18.42 -8.60
CA ILE A 217 88.47 -18.56 -7.80
C ILE A 217 89.30 -19.78 -8.26
N GLN A 218 88.74 -20.67 -9.09
CA GLN A 218 89.38 -21.89 -9.58
C GLN A 218 89.95 -21.80 -11.02
N ILE A 219 90.10 -20.60 -11.59
CA ILE A 219 90.79 -20.33 -12.86
C ILE A 219 91.94 -19.38 -12.58
#